data_AF-A0A7S2W1H9-F1
#
_entry.id   AF-A0A7S2W1H9-F1
#
_cell.length_a   1.000
_cell.length_b   1.000
_cell.length_c   1.000
_cell.angle_alpha   90.00
_cell.angle_beta   90.00
_cell.angle_gamma   90.00
#
_symmetry.space_group_name_H-M   'P 1'
#
loop_
_entity.id
_entity.type
_entity.pdbx_description
1 polymer ?
#
loop_
_entity_poly.entity_id
_entity_poly.type
_entity_poly.pdbx_seq_one_letter_code
_entity_poly.pdbx_strand_id
1 'polypeptide(L)'
;MAEPKCADETSTQDDEIERENEFDWSSDEIEAIEDTVNLWERGVSIELLLELLEEHQLENLTTREAVSKFVLPQTHDYECSLAGVMKHSFEDAVDFATHYVIHPWDANFGRLVRALMSVDSAYRSVNGPNFQAFFWIDVFAIDLHNHFAGYNDSERLWLHRDDLLQNVRSCIEIIPCTCLFMDPSPNPLVMGRSWCLYECMQALLYSRQLILSYCPEPGVRRMEPAVKDFKNAMKLFTPNFMASKTSFLQDKEWLLNAVIAAHPSGVSWLNEHVGNVMLHWLAEEVMSEIALVGEQPPIATLHDLALLLETLGSVEQANIQFVRALDLSRDQLGMCHSLTLAISHDLACMQAKHLFMFDEAEQLLCEALDGREKIFGKTHDLTNETVLALARLLQAQSRTEQAEKLFRRAVECCLIEHGFEHRATLVAANLLALLLQEKGDLFEAQVLLTRTLNSGVEILGPKHIDVLVWRNNLAVLLQDSQDLKRAESVFRKALTDSEQSLGPDHQQTLNIVYNLGQCLWQQKKLRAAEMLFRRELAGCQAIYGPDHHDTMRSGRNL
;
A
#
# COMPACT_ATOMS: atom_id res chain seq x y z
N MET A 1 -2.97 28.43 -69.21
CA MET A 1 -4.02 28.18 -68.21
C MET A 1 -3.49 27.17 -67.22
N ALA A 2 -3.08 27.63 -66.04
CA ALA A 2 -2.83 26.80 -64.86
C ALA A 2 -2.84 27.74 -63.65
N GLU A 3 -3.71 27.45 -62.69
CA GLU A 3 -3.88 28.11 -61.39
C GLU A 3 -2.84 27.59 -60.35
N PRO A 4 -2.64 28.31 -59.22
CA PRO A 4 -1.36 28.38 -58.54
C PRO A 4 -1.21 27.45 -57.32
N LYS A 5 0.05 27.16 -56.97
CA LYS A 5 0.50 26.57 -55.71
C LYS A 5 0.81 27.66 -54.69
N CYS A 6 0.36 27.46 -53.46
CA CYS A 6 0.67 28.29 -52.30
C CYS A 6 2.05 27.94 -51.71
N ALA A 7 2.63 28.93 -51.06
CA ALA A 7 4.04 29.10 -50.71
C ALA A 7 4.53 28.24 -49.53
N ASP A 8 5.80 27.88 -49.63
CA ASP A 8 6.69 27.48 -48.55
C ASP A 8 7.59 28.68 -48.17
N GLU A 9 8.18 28.59 -46.98
CA GLU A 9 9.39 29.27 -46.47
C GLU A 9 9.27 30.54 -45.58
N THR A 10 9.54 30.33 -44.28
CA THR A 10 10.69 30.85 -43.48
C THR A 10 10.46 31.81 -42.30
N SER A 11 11.34 31.58 -41.30
CA SER A 11 11.70 32.34 -40.08
C SER A 11 10.87 32.03 -38.83
N THR A 12 11.36 31.19 -37.89
CA THR A 12 12.36 31.46 -36.83
C THR A 12 11.99 32.65 -35.94
N GLN A 13 11.26 32.36 -34.87
CA GLN A 13 11.35 33.09 -33.62
C GLN A 13 11.25 32.05 -32.50
N ASP A 14 12.42 31.62 -32.04
CA ASP A 14 12.60 31.06 -30.71
C ASP A 14 12.34 32.20 -29.73
N ASP A 15 11.14 32.25 -29.15
CA ASP A 15 10.90 33.01 -27.94
C ASP A 15 11.31 32.09 -26.77
N GLU A 16 12.60 32.13 -26.42
CA GLU A 16 13.07 31.77 -25.09
C GLU A 16 12.32 32.67 -24.09
N ILE A 17 11.34 32.09 -23.40
CA ILE A 17 10.82 32.67 -22.18
C ILE A 17 11.96 32.54 -21.17
N GLU A 18 12.74 33.61 -20.99
CA GLU A 18 13.59 33.80 -19.83
C GLU A 18 12.73 33.58 -18.58
N ARG A 19 12.95 32.47 -17.88
CA ARG A 19 12.44 32.27 -16.53
C ARG A 19 13.26 33.17 -15.63
N GLU A 20 12.77 34.37 -15.35
CA GLU A 20 13.22 35.11 -14.18
C GLU A 20 12.81 34.27 -12.95
N ASN A 21 13.72 33.46 -12.42
CA ASN A 21 13.58 32.90 -11.10
C ASN A 21 13.70 34.10 -10.13
N GLU A 22 12.63 34.41 -9.38
CA GLU A 22 12.61 35.46 -8.34
C GLU A 22 13.62 35.24 -7.19
N PHE A 23 14.40 34.17 -7.28
CA PHE A 23 15.33 33.65 -6.30
C PHE A 23 16.64 33.32 -7.03
N ASP A 24 17.34 34.33 -7.53
CA ASP A 24 18.67 34.20 -8.18
C ASP A 24 19.75 34.46 -7.11
N TRP A 25 20.27 33.40 -6.49
CA TRP A 25 21.20 33.49 -5.36
C TRP A 25 22.66 33.36 -5.80
N SER A 26 23.57 34.03 -5.10
CA SER A 26 25.01 33.88 -5.32
C SER A 26 25.56 32.57 -4.71
N SER A 27 26.67 32.05 -5.25
CA SER A 27 27.28 30.80 -4.76
C SER A 27 27.69 30.85 -3.27
N ASP A 28 27.99 32.04 -2.73
CA ASP A 28 28.32 32.23 -1.31
C ASP A 28 27.06 32.12 -0.40
N GLU A 29 25.87 32.43 -0.92
CA GLU A 29 24.59 32.27 -0.20
C GLU A 29 24.16 30.81 -0.17
N ILE A 30 24.54 30.01 -1.17
CA ILE A 30 24.26 28.56 -1.23
C ILE A 30 25.11 27.80 -0.20
N GLU A 31 26.39 28.15 -0.04
CA GLU A 31 27.26 27.55 1.01
C GLU A 31 26.76 27.87 2.44
N ALA A 32 26.09 29.01 2.65
CA ALA A 32 25.50 29.37 3.94
C ALA A 32 24.26 28.52 4.29
N ILE A 33 23.55 28.00 3.29
CA ILE A 33 22.38 27.11 3.46
C ILE A 33 22.84 25.72 3.93
N GLU A 34 23.96 25.20 3.41
CA GLU A 34 24.55 23.92 3.84
C GLU A 34 24.97 23.92 5.33
N ASP A 35 25.37 25.08 5.89
CA ASP A 35 25.80 25.22 7.28
C ASP A 35 24.64 25.30 8.30
N THR A 36 23.38 25.36 7.84
CA THR A 36 22.20 25.42 8.73
C THR A 36 21.70 24.04 9.16
N VAL A 37 22.52 23.39 10.01
CA VAL A 37 22.07 22.28 10.86
C VAL A 37 20.82 22.75 11.64
N ASN A 38 19.65 22.14 11.40
CA ASN A 38 18.33 22.36 12.04
C ASN A 38 17.28 23.22 11.30
N LEU A 39 17.13 23.06 9.98
CA LEU A 39 15.96 23.59 9.25
C LEU A 39 14.70 22.71 9.35
N TRP A 40 14.83 21.47 9.83
CA TRP A 40 13.74 20.50 9.90
C TRP A 40 12.71 20.75 11.00
N GLU A 41 13.02 21.61 11.96
CA GLU A 41 12.07 22.06 12.98
C GLU A 41 11.36 23.35 12.56
N ARG A 42 11.59 23.85 11.34
CA ARG A 42 11.06 25.15 10.90
C ARG A 42 9.68 25.02 10.29
N GLY A 43 8.84 26.01 10.60
CA GLY A 43 7.54 26.20 9.98
C GLY A 43 7.43 27.57 9.34
N VAL A 44 6.41 27.72 8.50
CA VAL A 44 6.10 28.96 7.78
C VAL A 44 4.91 29.67 8.44
N SER A 45 4.91 31.00 8.42
CA SER A 45 3.81 31.81 8.94
C SER A 45 2.57 31.70 8.04
N ILE A 46 1.40 32.02 8.60
CA ILE A 46 0.16 32.02 7.81
C ILE A 46 0.14 33.15 6.77
N GLU A 47 0.77 34.28 7.07
CA GLU A 47 0.88 35.43 6.17
C GLU A 47 1.62 35.05 4.89
N LEU A 48 2.76 34.36 5.02
CA LEU A 48 3.53 33.89 3.86
C LEU A 48 2.75 32.87 3.04
N LEU A 49 2.03 31.95 3.69
CA LEU A 49 1.18 30.99 2.98
C LEU A 49 0.08 31.69 2.14
N LEU A 50 -0.49 32.78 2.66
CA LEU A 50 -1.51 33.56 1.94
C LEU A 50 -0.92 34.33 0.76
N GLU A 51 0.26 34.93 0.94
CA GLU A 51 0.99 35.61 -0.13
C GLU A 51 1.29 34.65 -1.29
N LEU A 52 1.83 33.47 -0.99
CA LEU A 52 2.09 32.41 -1.98
C LEU A 52 0.83 31.92 -2.70
N LEU A 53 -0.31 31.85 -2.00
CA LEU A 53 -1.58 31.46 -2.62
C LEU A 53 -2.01 32.46 -3.69
N GLU A 54 -1.91 33.76 -3.38
CA GLU A 54 -2.35 34.85 -4.24
C GLU A 54 -1.39 35.03 -5.43
N GLU A 55 -0.10 35.18 -5.17
CA GLU A 55 0.92 35.49 -6.18
C GLU A 55 1.08 34.36 -7.20
N HIS A 56 1.14 33.11 -6.75
CA HIS A 56 1.38 31.96 -7.62
C HIS A 56 0.09 31.22 -8.01
N GLN A 57 -1.08 31.77 -7.68
CA GLN A 57 -2.39 31.21 -8.05
C GLN A 57 -2.53 29.73 -7.66
N LEU A 58 -2.24 29.42 -6.39
CA LEU A 58 -2.23 28.04 -5.88
C LEU A 58 -3.56 27.63 -5.23
N GLU A 59 -4.52 28.55 -5.08
CA GLU A 59 -5.76 28.38 -4.33
C GLU A 59 -6.62 27.17 -4.78
N ASN A 60 -6.70 26.94 -6.08
CA ASN A 60 -7.52 25.86 -6.66
C ASN A 60 -6.71 24.58 -6.94
N LEU A 61 -5.42 24.57 -6.63
CA LEU A 61 -4.56 23.43 -6.85
C LEU A 61 -4.59 22.48 -5.66
N THR A 62 -4.33 21.22 -5.94
CA THR A 62 -3.99 20.24 -4.92
C THR A 62 -2.57 20.46 -4.39
N THR A 63 -2.24 19.92 -3.22
CA THR A 63 -0.88 19.95 -2.66
C THR A 63 0.16 19.39 -3.63
N ARG A 64 -0.18 18.32 -4.35
CA ARG A 64 0.68 17.74 -5.42
C ARG A 64 0.92 18.72 -6.58
N GLU A 65 -0.14 19.35 -7.06
CA GLU A 65 -0.06 20.31 -8.16
C GLU A 65 0.69 21.58 -7.74
N ALA A 66 0.49 22.06 -6.51
CA ALA A 66 1.23 23.19 -5.95
C ALA A 66 2.73 22.87 -5.83
N VAL A 67 3.08 21.66 -5.36
CA VAL A 67 4.47 21.18 -5.34
C VAL A 67 5.09 21.19 -6.73
N SER A 68 4.35 20.67 -7.71
CA SER A 68 4.85 20.53 -9.07
C SER A 68 4.99 21.88 -9.80
N LYS A 69 4.06 22.81 -9.54
CA LYS A 69 4.01 24.12 -10.17
C LYS A 69 5.00 25.11 -9.56
N PHE A 70 5.18 25.07 -8.24
CA PHE A 70 5.91 26.10 -7.50
C PHE A 70 7.08 25.55 -6.69
N VAL A 71 6.84 24.59 -5.78
CA VAL A 71 7.88 24.14 -4.84
C VAL A 71 9.11 23.59 -5.57
N LEU A 72 8.93 22.61 -6.47
CA LEU A 72 10.04 21.95 -7.15
C LEU A 72 10.88 22.92 -8.00
N PRO A 73 10.28 23.80 -8.85
CA PRO A 73 11.05 24.82 -9.57
C PRO A 73 11.91 25.71 -8.67
N GLN A 74 11.41 26.10 -7.50
CA GLN A 74 12.12 27.02 -6.60
C GLN A 74 13.23 26.36 -5.78
N THR A 75 13.18 25.05 -5.62
CA THR A 75 14.10 24.31 -4.75
C THR A 75 15.16 23.55 -5.56
N HIS A 76 14.91 23.33 -6.86
CA HIS A 76 15.73 22.47 -7.74
C HIS A 76 17.21 22.85 -7.76
N ASP A 77 17.51 24.14 -7.90
CA ASP A 77 18.88 24.61 -8.04
C ASP A 77 19.63 24.67 -6.69
N TYR A 78 18.89 24.59 -5.57
CA TYR A 78 19.41 24.70 -4.20
C TYR A 78 19.43 23.36 -3.46
N GLU A 79 18.78 22.33 -3.99
CA GLU A 79 18.72 20.98 -3.43
C GLU A 79 18.37 20.96 -1.94
N CYS A 80 17.45 21.84 -1.53
CA CYS A 80 17.02 21.98 -0.13
C CYS A 80 15.51 22.22 0.00
N SER A 81 14.99 22.12 1.22
CA SER A 81 13.56 22.39 1.48
C SER A 81 13.18 23.83 1.16
N LEU A 82 11.93 24.06 0.75
CA LEU A 82 11.44 25.42 0.46
C LEU A 82 11.49 26.33 1.69
N ALA A 83 11.26 25.79 2.90
CA ALA A 83 11.43 26.53 4.14
C ALA A 83 12.89 26.99 4.32
N GLY A 84 13.87 26.21 3.85
CA GLY A 84 15.28 26.57 3.83
C GLY A 84 15.55 27.76 2.91
N VAL A 85 15.07 27.68 1.67
CA VAL A 85 15.14 28.79 0.69
C VAL A 85 14.48 30.05 1.26
N MET A 86 13.28 29.91 1.82
CA MET A 86 12.48 31.02 2.34
C MET A 86 13.07 31.64 3.61
N LYS A 87 13.83 30.90 4.43
CA LYS A 87 14.40 31.46 5.67
C LYS A 87 15.34 32.64 5.39
N HIS A 88 15.97 32.64 4.22
CA HIS A 88 16.92 33.67 3.82
C HIS A 88 16.21 34.88 3.18
N SER A 89 15.13 34.65 2.41
CA SER A 89 14.35 35.73 1.77
C SER A 89 13.33 36.38 2.71
N PHE A 90 12.82 35.63 3.68
CA PHE A 90 11.72 36.01 4.56
C PHE A 90 12.03 35.65 6.02
N GLU A 91 13.02 36.35 6.60
CA GLU A 91 13.57 36.04 7.93
C GLU A 91 12.49 35.96 9.03
N ASP A 92 11.48 36.83 8.99
CA ASP A 92 10.38 36.92 9.96
C ASP A 92 9.22 35.93 9.69
N ALA A 93 9.17 35.35 8.50
CA ALA A 93 8.08 34.45 8.08
C ALA A 93 8.40 32.96 8.29
N VAL A 94 9.67 32.62 8.57
CA VAL A 94 10.12 31.24 8.82
C VAL A 94 10.80 31.17 10.19
N ASP A 95 10.26 30.37 11.11
CA ASP A 95 10.83 30.17 12.45
C ASP A 95 10.53 28.77 12.98
N PHE A 96 10.91 28.45 14.22
CA PHE A 96 10.59 27.18 14.87
C PHE A 96 9.08 26.91 14.84
N ALA A 97 8.73 25.74 14.32
CA ALA A 97 7.36 25.31 14.16
C ALA A 97 6.67 25.18 15.52
N THR A 98 5.50 25.80 15.61
CA THR A 98 4.61 25.64 16.77
C THR A 98 3.56 24.56 16.50
N HIS A 99 3.25 24.29 15.22
CA HIS A 99 2.24 23.33 14.80
C HIS A 99 2.77 22.41 13.69
N TYR A 100 2.72 21.10 13.92
CA TYR A 100 2.92 20.08 12.90
C TYR A 100 1.62 19.87 12.13
N VAL A 101 1.61 19.98 10.81
CA VAL A 101 0.39 19.85 9.99
C VAL A 101 0.32 18.48 9.34
N ILE A 102 -0.70 17.71 9.68
CA ILE A 102 -1.07 16.46 9.01
C ILE A 102 -2.10 16.79 7.93
N HIS A 103 -1.77 16.49 6.67
CA HIS A 103 -2.69 16.63 5.54
C HIS A 103 -2.50 15.51 4.52
N PRO A 104 -3.52 15.16 3.72
CA PRO A 104 -3.36 14.20 2.66
C PRO A 104 -2.59 14.80 1.47
N TRP A 105 -1.87 13.95 0.75
CA TRP A 105 -1.46 14.22 -0.62
C TRP A 105 -2.73 14.37 -1.47
N ASP A 106 -2.71 15.33 -2.38
CA ASP A 106 -3.89 15.76 -3.15
C ASP A 106 -4.95 16.56 -2.36
N ALA A 107 -4.63 17.06 -1.15
CA ALA A 107 -5.48 18.03 -0.46
C ALA A 107 -5.61 19.32 -1.28
N ASN A 108 -6.78 19.95 -1.32
CA ASN A 108 -6.89 21.30 -1.90
C ASN A 108 -6.09 22.29 -1.04
N PHE A 109 -5.09 22.94 -1.66
CA PHE A 109 -4.10 23.74 -0.96
C PHE A 109 -4.71 25.03 -0.39
N GLY A 110 -5.59 25.70 -1.14
CA GLY A 110 -6.32 26.88 -0.63
C GLY A 110 -7.17 26.57 0.60
N ARG A 111 -7.88 25.43 0.62
CA ARG A 111 -8.65 24.98 1.79
C ARG A 111 -7.77 24.64 2.98
N LEU A 112 -6.61 24.03 2.76
CA LEU A 112 -5.64 23.76 3.81
C LEU A 112 -5.19 25.06 4.49
N VAL A 113 -4.70 26.04 3.71
CA VAL A 113 -4.24 27.33 4.26
C VAL A 113 -5.37 28.05 4.99
N ARG A 114 -6.58 28.13 4.42
CA ARG A 114 -7.73 28.75 5.10
C ARG A 114 -8.10 28.06 6.42
N ALA A 115 -7.95 26.73 6.50
CA ALA A 115 -8.14 26.00 7.74
C ALA A 115 -7.06 26.39 8.77
N LEU A 116 -5.79 26.49 8.36
CA LEU A 116 -4.68 26.94 9.22
C LEU A 116 -4.84 28.38 9.72
N MET A 117 -5.48 29.28 8.95
CA MET A 117 -5.83 30.63 9.43
C MET A 117 -6.69 30.59 10.71
N SER A 118 -7.62 29.64 10.80
CA SER A 118 -8.44 29.49 12.00
C SER A 118 -7.62 29.03 13.21
N VAL A 119 -6.60 28.21 12.97
CA VAL A 119 -5.67 27.72 14.00
C VAL A 119 -4.75 28.83 14.47
N ASP A 120 -4.19 29.62 13.56
CA ASP A 120 -3.39 30.79 13.90
C ASP A 120 -4.21 31.81 14.72
N SER A 121 -5.41 32.16 14.26
CA SER A 121 -6.32 33.05 15.01
C SER A 121 -6.59 32.56 16.43
N ALA A 122 -6.85 31.26 16.60
CA ALA A 122 -7.01 30.64 17.92
C ALA A 122 -5.72 30.72 18.75
N TYR A 123 -4.56 30.46 18.14
CA TYR A 123 -3.25 30.56 18.81
C TYR A 123 -2.95 31.97 19.30
N ARG A 124 -3.22 33.01 18.49
CA ARG A 124 -3.08 34.42 18.87
C ARG A 124 -4.03 34.82 19.99
N SER A 125 -5.25 34.27 20.00
CA SER A 125 -6.23 34.56 21.04
C SER A 125 -5.77 34.07 22.43
N VAL A 126 -4.98 32.99 22.48
CA VAL A 126 -4.44 32.41 23.72
C VAL A 126 -3.13 33.06 24.15
N ASN A 127 -2.21 33.32 23.20
CA ASN A 127 -0.86 33.78 23.51
C ASN A 127 -0.68 35.30 23.44
N GLY A 128 -1.59 36.01 22.75
CA GLY A 128 -1.55 37.46 22.53
C GLY A 128 -1.36 37.82 21.06
N PRO A 129 -1.75 39.05 20.66
CA PRO A 129 -1.81 39.45 19.24
C PRO A 129 -0.43 39.56 18.57
N ASN A 130 0.63 39.69 19.35
CA ASN A 130 2.01 39.81 18.85
C ASN A 130 2.68 38.45 18.58
N PHE A 131 2.03 37.34 18.94
CA PHE A 131 2.51 36.00 18.61
C PHE A 131 1.88 35.54 17.31
N GLN A 132 2.58 34.69 16.56
CA GLN A 132 2.07 34.01 15.37
C GLN A 132 2.38 32.52 15.44
N ALA A 133 1.54 31.70 14.83
CA ALA A 133 1.82 30.29 14.67
C ALA A 133 2.74 30.07 13.46
N PHE A 134 3.65 29.11 13.59
CA PHE A 134 4.49 28.64 12.49
C PHE A 134 4.13 27.19 12.21
N PHE A 135 3.77 26.93 10.96
CA PHE A 135 3.23 25.66 10.51
C PHE A 135 4.30 24.85 9.80
N TRP A 136 4.64 23.70 10.37
CA TRP A 136 5.45 22.70 9.70
C TRP A 136 4.55 21.92 8.75
N ILE A 137 4.84 22.00 7.46
CA ILE A 137 4.09 21.32 6.39
C ILE A 137 5.09 20.53 5.57
N ASP A 138 4.85 19.24 5.38
CA ASP A 138 5.79 18.32 4.73
C ASP A 138 6.26 18.81 3.35
N VAL A 139 5.35 19.40 2.55
CA VAL A 139 5.64 19.95 1.21
C VAL A 139 6.62 21.12 1.21
N PHE A 140 6.83 21.78 2.36
CA PHE A 140 7.74 22.92 2.47
C PHE A 140 8.97 22.61 3.32
N ALA A 141 8.83 21.73 4.31
CA ALA A 141 9.88 21.43 5.27
C ALA A 141 10.80 20.26 4.85
N ILE A 142 10.39 19.47 3.85
CA ILE A 142 11.16 18.33 3.35
C ILE A 142 11.78 18.67 1.98
N ASP A 143 12.99 18.19 1.74
CA ASP A 143 13.60 18.16 0.40
C ASP A 143 12.91 17.09 -0.47
N LEU A 144 12.31 17.53 -1.58
CA LEU A 144 11.50 16.70 -2.47
C LEU A 144 12.25 16.24 -3.74
N HIS A 145 13.48 16.69 -4.00
CA HIS A 145 14.15 16.49 -5.30
C HIS A 145 14.46 15.03 -5.62
N ASN A 146 14.84 14.24 -4.60
CA ASN A 146 15.14 12.82 -4.78
C ASN A 146 13.88 11.96 -5.02
N HIS A 147 12.68 12.49 -4.78
CA HIS A 147 11.40 11.76 -4.97
C HIS A 147 10.84 11.84 -6.39
N PHE A 148 11.11 12.91 -7.13
CA PHE A 148 10.54 13.13 -8.48
C PHE A 148 11.48 12.73 -9.62
N ALA A 149 12.75 12.42 -9.33
CA ALA A 149 13.76 12.18 -10.35
C ALA A 149 13.95 10.69 -10.73
N GLY A 150 13.41 9.73 -9.98
CA GLY A 150 13.61 8.29 -10.27
C GLY A 150 15.07 7.84 -10.20
N TYR A 151 15.91 8.55 -9.45
CA TYR A 151 17.33 8.24 -9.31
C TYR A 151 17.61 7.31 -8.11
N ASN A 152 18.46 6.32 -8.37
CA ASN A 152 18.99 5.32 -7.43
C ASN A 152 20.22 5.83 -6.65
N ASP A 153 20.45 7.15 -6.55
CA ASP A 153 21.67 7.64 -5.91
C ASP A 153 21.52 7.76 -4.40
N SER A 154 22.43 7.10 -3.70
CA SER A 154 22.37 6.72 -2.29
C SER A 154 23.13 7.67 -1.36
N GLU A 155 23.49 8.87 -1.83
CA GLU A 155 24.44 9.74 -1.10
C GLU A 155 23.91 11.13 -0.69
N ARG A 156 22.61 11.44 -0.85
CA ARG A 156 22.02 12.71 -0.36
C ARG A 156 20.94 12.52 0.72
N LEU A 157 21.47 12.20 1.91
CA LEU A 157 21.19 12.68 3.28
C LEU A 157 19.79 12.96 3.86
N TRP A 158 18.67 12.75 3.18
CA TRP A 158 17.34 12.88 3.81
C TRP A 158 16.38 11.70 3.61
N LEU A 159 16.70 10.79 2.69
CA LEU A 159 15.74 9.80 2.18
C LEU A 159 16.34 8.39 2.10
N HIS A 160 17.15 7.98 3.09
CA HIS A 160 17.16 6.56 3.41
C HIS A 160 15.82 6.21 4.06
N ARG A 161 15.24 5.05 3.72
CA ARG A 161 13.85 4.70 4.07
C ARG A 161 13.55 4.80 5.56
N ASP A 162 14.53 4.47 6.40
CA ASP A 162 14.42 4.48 7.85
C ASP A 162 14.58 5.90 8.45
N ASP A 163 15.30 6.79 7.76
CA ASP A 163 15.58 8.16 8.23
C ASP A 163 14.35 9.04 8.14
N LEU A 164 13.51 8.90 7.10
CA LEU A 164 12.29 9.70 6.95
C LEU A 164 11.29 9.46 8.09
N LEU A 165 11.04 8.20 8.45
CA LEU A 165 10.15 7.87 9.57
C LEU A 165 10.69 8.39 10.90
N GLN A 166 12.00 8.26 11.12
CA GLN A 166 12.67 8.72 12.31
C GLN A 166 12.65 10.27 12.41
N ASN A 167 12.84 10.96 11.29
CA ASN A 167 12.81 12.43 11.22
C ASN A 167 11.40 12.95 11.50
N VAL A 168 10.37 12.40 10.85
CA VAL A 168 8.96 12.77 11.07
C VAL A 168 8.56 12.50 12.52
N ARG A 169 8.95 11.34 13.05
CA ARG A 169 8.75 11.00 14.47
C ARG A 169 9.41 12.03 15.39
N SER A 170 10.65 12.44 15.08
CA SER A 170 11.38 13.45 15.87
C SER A 170 10.73 14.83 15.78
N CYS A 171 10.25 15.24 14.59
CA CYS A 171 9.48 16.47 14.41
C CYS A 171 8.22 16.47 15.28
N ILE A 172 7.42 15.40 15.22
CA ILE A 172 6.19 15.27 16.02
C ILE A 172 6.51 15.22 17.52
N GLU A 173 7.65 14.63 17.91
CA GLU A 173 8.11 14.61 19.29
C GLU A 173 8.46 16.01 19.81
N ILE A 174 9.10 16.85 18.99
CA ILE A 174 9.62 18.17 19.39
C ILE A 174 8.56 19.26 19.26
N ILE A 175 7.78 19.25 18.17
CA ILE A 175 6.80 20.30 17.86
C ILE A 175 5.61 20.23 18.84
N PRO A 176 5.22 21.35 19.50
CA PRO A 176 4.27 21.30 20.62
C PRO A 176 2.85 20.86 20.27
N CYS A 177 2.35 21.25 19.10
CA CYS A 177 0.96 21.02 18.68
C CYS A 177 0.91 20.24 17.36
N THR A 178 -0.07 19.37 17.20
CA THR A 178 -0.33 18.68 15.93
C THR A 178 -1.69 19.10 15.41
N CYS A 179 -1.75 19.57 14.17
CA CYS A 179 -2.93 20.02 13.47
C CYS A 179 -3.32 18.99 12.42
N LEU A 180 -4.47 18.35 12.57
CA LEU A 180 -5.03 17.44 11.57
C LEU A 180 -5.99 18.19 10.65
N PHE A 181 -5.63 18.29 9.37
CA PHE A 181 -6.50 18.88 8.35
C PHE A 181 -7.59 17.90 7.94
N MET A 182 -8.84 18.32 8.14
CA MET A 182 -10.04 17.58 7.78
C MET A 182 -10.79 18.29 6.66
N ASP A 183 -10.71 17.76 5.44
CA ASP A 183 -11.53 18.24 4.33
C ASP A 183 -12.99 17.82 4.56
N PRO A 184 -13.96 18.75 4.42
CA PRO A 184 -15.38 18.44 4.51
C PRO A 184 -15.86 17.59 3.30
N SER A 185 -15.52 16.30 3.31
CA SER A 185 -15.92 15.28 2.35
C SER A 185 -16.59 14.12 3.08
N PRO A 186 -17.54 13.38 2.46
CA PRO A 186 -18.06 12.14 3.04
C PRO A 186 -17.00 11.06 3.27
N ASN A 187 -15.88 11.11 2.53
CA ASN A 187 -14.69 10.28 2.73
C ASN A 187 -13.46 11.21 2.80
N PRO A 188 -13.09 11.75 3.97
CA PRO A 188 -11.91 12.58 4.08
C PRO A 188 -10.64 11.77 3.74
N LEU A 189 -9.91 12.21 2.71
CA LEU A 189 -8.70 11.53 2.21
C LEU A 189 -7.68 11.26 3.31
N VAL A 190 -7.58 12.15 4.31
CA VAL A 190 -6.64 12.03 5.43
C VAL A 190 -6.83 10.75 6.24
N MET A 191 -8.07 10.25 6.35
CA MET A 191 -8.37 9.01 7.09
C MET A 191 -8.18 7.75 6.25
N GLY A 192 -8.10 7.90 4.92
CA GLY A 192 -7.86 6.80 4.00
C GLY A 192 -6.38 6.49 3.76
N ARG A 193 -5.44 7.25 4.37
CA ARG A 193 -4.01 7.16 4.08
C ARG A 193 -3.21 6.68 5.29
N SER A 194 -2.48 5.58 5.13
CA SER A 194 -1.61 5.01 6.16
C SER A 194 -0.60 6.03 6.71
N TRP A 195 -0.01 6.88 5.86
CA TRP A 195 0.88 7.96 6.29
C TRP A 195 0.26 8.91 7.32
N CYS A 196 -0.91 9.47 7.00
CA CYS A 196 -1.58 10.41 7.89
C CYS A 196 -2.03 9.74 9.19
N LEU A 197 -2.42 8.46 9.13
CA LEU A 197 -2.75 7.67 10.32
C LEU A 197 -1.52 7.42 11.20
N TYR A 198 -0.35 7.15 10.59
CA TYR A 198 0.91 7.02 11.32
C TYR A 198 1.30 8.31 12.03
N GLU A 199 1.22 9.47 11.36
CA GLU A 199 1.50 10.76 12.00
C GLU A 199 0.53 11.03 13.17
N CYS A 200 -0.75 10.69 13.00
CA CYS A 200 -1.73 10.77 14.08
C CYS A 200 -1.37 9.85 15.26
N MET A 201 -0.90 8.63 14.98
CA MET A 201 -0.47 7.67 16.00
C MET A 201 0.73 8.21 16.78
N GLN A 202 1.74 8.73 16.10
CA GLN A 202 2.91 9.35 16.76
C GLN A 202 2.50 10.52 17.65
N ALA A 203 1.65 11.42 17.15
CA ALA A 203 1.18 12.58 17.91
C ALA A 203 0.46 12.17 19.21
N LEU A 204 -0.28 11.05 19.18
CA LEU A 204 -0.96 10.50 20.35
C LEU A 204 -0.02 9.79 21.32
N LEU A 205 0.96 9.03 20.82
CA LEU A 205 1.99 8.37 21.64
C LEU A 205 2.80 9.39 22.46
N TYR A 206 3.17 10.51 21.84
CA TYR A 206 3.89 11.60 22.51
C TYR A 206 2.99 12.52 23.36
N SER A 207 1.72 12.15 23.57
CA SER A 207 0.74 12.90 24.38
C SER A 207 0.57 14.36 23.96
N ARG A 208 0.75 14.67 22.67
CA ARG A 208 0.63 16.04 22.14
C ARG A 208 -0.83 16.42 21.90
N GLN A 209 -1.11 17.72 21.89
CA GLN A 209 -2.44 18.23 21.60
C GLN A 209 -2.75 18.08 20.11
N LEU A 210 -3.60 17.11 19.77
CA LEU A 210 -4.19 16.99 18.43
C LEU A 210 -5.34 18.01 18.28
N ILE A 211 -5.14 19.00 17.43
CA ILE A 211 -6.09 20.04 17.02
C ILE A 211 -6.71 19.63 15.70
N LEU A 212 -8.04 19.70 15.62
CA LEU A 212 -8.77 19.41 14.38
C LEU A 212 -9.00 20.72 13.65
N SER A 213 -8.52 20.81 12.42
CA SER A 213 -8.65 21.99 11.59
C SER A 213 -9.56 21.72 10.40
N TYR A 214 -10.50 22.63 10.17
CA TYR A 214 -11.51 22.54 9.11
C TYR A 214 -11.57 23.84 8.34
N CYS A 215 -11.81 23.75 7.03
CA CYS A 215 -12.24 24.92 6.26
C CYS A 215 -13.71 25.22 6.60
N PRO A 216 -14.06 26.41 7.13
CA PRO A 216 -15.43 26.73 7.51
C PRO A 216 -16.29 27.06 6.28
N GLU A 217 -16.71 26.04 5.52
CA GLU A 217 -17.68 26.21 4.43
C GLU A 217 -19.13 26.03 4.95
N PRO A 218 -20.07 26.92 4.60
CA PRO A 218 -21.48 26.76 4.98
C PRO A 218 -22.09 25.54 4.27
N GLY A 219 -22.68 24.62 5.03
CA GLY A 219 -23.53 23.55 4.49
C GLY A 219 -22.90 22.17 4.38
N VAL A 220 -21.61 22.00 4.71
CA VAL A 220 -21.05 20.65 4.82
C VAL A 220 -21.28 20.07 6.21
N ARG A 221 -21.74 18.82 6.28
CA ARG A 221 -21.95 18.10 7.55
C ARG A 221 -20.65 18.12 8.35
N ARG A 222 -20.67 18.76 9.53
CA ARG A 222 -19.54 18.73 10.45
C ARG A 222 -19.31 17.29 10.89
N MET A 223 -18.17 16.73 10.53
CA MET A 223 -17.70 15.44 11.04
C MET A 223 -17.25 15.52 12.50
N GLU A 224 -17.46 16.63 13.21
CA GLU A 224 -17.09 16.79 14.64
C GLU A 224 -17.40 15.56 15.51
N PRO A 225 -18.55 14.85 15.37
CA PRO A 225 -18.77 13.59 16.10
C PRO A 225 -17.79 12.47 15.69
N ALA A 226 -17.64 12.21 14.39
CA ALA A 226 -16.72 11.19 13.86
C ALA A 226 -15.24 11.49 14.16
N VAL A 227 -14.87 12.76 14.31
CA VAL A 227 -13.48 13.16 14.63
C VAL A 227 -13.23 13.28 16.14
N LYS A 228 -14.25 13.62 16.94
CA LYS A 228 -14.21 13.42 18.40
C LYS A 228 -14.12 11.94 18.72
N ASP A 229 -14.77 11.11 17.92
CA ASP A 229 -14.58 9.67 17.88
C ASP A 229 -13.25 9.28 17.25
N PHE A 230 -12.61 10.02 16.34
CA PHE A 230 -11.27 9.71 15.81
C PHE A 230 -10.19 9.71 16.90
N LYS A 231 -10.21 10.68 17.83
CA LYS A 231 -9.30 10.65 18.99
C LYS A 231 -9.59 9.45 19.91
N ASN A 232 -10.85 8.99 19.96
CA ASN A 232 -11.21 7.73 20.60
C ASN A 232 -10.89 6.51 19.73
N ALA A 233 -10.89 6.62 18.39
CA ALA A 233 -10.70 5.58 17.38
C ALA A 233 -9.21 5.26 17.22
N MET A 234 -8.36 6.27 17.31
CA MET A 234 -6.93 6.14 17.47
C MET A 234 -6.55 5.65 18.88
N LYS A 235 -7.34 6.01 19.92
CA LYS A 235 -7.33 5.28 21.21
C LYS A 235 -8.08 3.93 21.15
N LEU A 236 -8.69 3.56 20.03
CA LEU A 236 -9.27 2.24 19.78
C LEU A 236 -8.34 1.44 18.87
N PHE A 237 -7.27 2.00 18.31
CA PHE A 237 -6.14 1.24 17.83
C PHE A 237 -5.32 0.65 18.99
N THR A 238 -5.49 1.19 20.21
CA THR A 238 -5.13 0.51 21.45
C THR A 238 -6.05 -0.70 21.70
N PRO A 239 -5.59 -1.70 22.45
CA PRO A 239 -6.01 -3.09 22.24
C PRO A 239 -7.46 -3.46 22.69
N ASN A 240 -8.20 -2.49 23.25
CA ASN A 240 -9.67 -2.51 23.37
C ASN A 240 -10.46 -2.60 22.03
N PHE A 241 -9.82 -2.46 20.86
CA PHE A 241 -10.46 -2.56 19.53
C PHE A 241 -11.25 -3.87 19.31
N MET A 242 -10.62 -4.98 19.70
CA MET A 242 -11.07 -6.35 19.44
C MET A 242 -12.19 -6.74 20.41
N ALA A 243 -12.26 -6.10 21.58
CA ALA A 243 -13.27 -6.34 22.61
C ALA A 243 -14.47 -5.38 22.55
N SER A 244 -14.37 -4.24 21.84
CA SER A 244 -15.44 -3.23 21.87
C SER A 244 -16.63 -3.62 20.98
N LYS A 245 -17.80 -3.82 21.63
CA LYS A 245 -19.13 -3.81 21.00
C LYS A 245 -19.57 -2.40 20.58
N THR A 246 -18.67 -1.42 20.50
CA THR A 246 -19.01 -0.05 20.14
C THR A 246 -19.26 0.04 18.64
N SER A 247 -20.46 0.52 18.35
CA SER A 247 -21.19 0.46 17.10
C SER A 247 -20.72 1.49 16.08
N PHE A 248 -19.73 1.17 15.23
CA PHE A 248 -19.62 1.62 13.83
C PHE A 248 -18.64 0.68 13.10
N LEU A 249 -19.13 -0.46 12.60
CA LEU A 249 -18.33 -1.45 11.84
C LEU A 249 -17.62 -0.81 10.64
N GLN A 250 -18.26 0.20 10.04
CA GLN A 250 -17.78 0.92 8.86
C GLN A 250 -16.53 1.76 9.12
N ASP A 251 -16.42 2.42 10.29
CA ASP A 251 -15.25 3.22 10.64
C ASP A 251 -14.03 2.33 10.94
N LYS A 252 -14.29 1.15 11.53
CA LYS A 252 -13.27 0.11 11.81
C LYS A 252 -12.70 -0.47 10.51
N GLU A 253 -13.57 -0.88 9.59
CA GLU A 253 -13.16 -1.36 8.26
C GLU A 253 -12.41 -0.29 7.49
N TRP A 254 -12.81 0.98 7.62
CA TRP A 254 -12.18 2.06 6.86
C TRP A 254 -10.75 2.35 7.30
N LEU A 255 -10.50 2.38 8.63
CA LEU A 255 -9.17 2.54 9.20
C LEU A 255 -8.26 1.33 8.87
N LEU A 256 -8.82 0.11 8.95
CA LEU A 256 -8.08 -1.09 8.58
C LEU A 256 -7.74 -1.11 7.08
N ASN A 257 -8.69 -0.72 6.22
CA ASN A 257 -8.47 -0.58 4.78
C ASN A 257 -7.43 0.49 4.47
N ALA A 258 -7.35 1.59 5.23
CA ALA A 258 -6.31 2.60 5.06
C ALA A 258 -4.89 2.06 5.34
N VAL A 259 -4.76 1.14 6.30
CA VAL A 259 -3.49 0.49 6.66
C VAL A 259 -3.15 -0.67 5.71
N ILE A 260 -4.13 -1.49 5.33
CA ILE A 260 -3.94 -2.72 4.54
C ILE A 260 -3.99 -2.46 3.03
N ALA A 261 -4.98 -1.71 2.55
CA ALA A 261 -5.24 -1.59 1.12
C ALA A 261 -4.38 -0.52 0.43
N ALA A 262 -3.65 0.30 1.21
CA ALA A 262 -2.81 1.40 0.76
C ALA A 262 -3.47 2.29 -0.32
N HIS A 263 -3.99 3.46 0.05
CA HIS A 263 -4.62 4.36 -0.92
C HIS A 263 -3.74 4.57 -2.17
N PRO A 264 -4.29 4.51 -3.40
CA PRO A 264 -3.51 4.55 -4.65
C PRO A 264 -2.78 5.88 -4.90
N SER A 265 -2.92 6.88 -4.02
CA SER A 265 -2.23 8.16 -4.11
C SER A 265 -1.05 8.26 -3.13
N GLY A 266 0.04 8.84 -3.62
CA GLY A 266 1.30 8.96 -2.90
C GLY A 266 2.31 7.88 -3.30
N VAL A 267 3.32 7.69 -2.45
CA VAL A 267 4.44 6.82 -2.73
C VAL A 267 4.10 5.40 -2.27
N SER A 268 4.01 4.46 -3.22
CA SER A 268 3.53 3.09 -2.96
C SER A 268 4.37 2.35 -1.91
N TRP A 269 5.71 2.43 -2.00
CA TRP A 269 6.59 1.79 -1.02
C TRP A 269 6.41 2.38 0.39
N LEU A 270 6.15 3.69 0.50
CA LEU A 270 5.96 4.37 1.78
C LEU A 270 4.64 3.94 2.41
N ASN A 271 3.58 3.87 1.61
CA ASN A 271 2.28 3.41 2.08
C ASN A 271 2.35 1.97 2.61
N GLU A 272 3.07 1.08 1.91
CA GLU A 272 3.31 -0.30 2.32
C GLU A 272 4.17 -0.38 3.58
N HIS A 273 5.28 0.35 3.61
CA HIS A 273 6.20 0.35 4.74
C HIS A 273 5.53 0.87 6.03
N VAL A 274 4.80 2.00 5.94
CA VAL A 274 4.05 2.55 7.08
C VAL A 274 2.92 1.61 7.50
N GLY A 275 2.22 1.01 6.53
CA GLY A 275 1.22 -0.01 6.81
C GLY A 275 1.82 -1.16 7.62
N ASN A 276 2.97 -1.68 7.20
CA ASN A 276 3.69 -2.74 7.91
C ASN A 276 4.12 -2.31 9.32
N VAL A 277 4.67 -1.09 9.51
CA VAL A 277 5.04 -0.58 10.84
C VAL A 277 3.82 -0.54 11.77
N MET A 278 2.68 -0.05 11.27
CA MET A 278 1.43 0.00 12.05
C MET A 278 0.90 -1.39 12.39
N LEU A 279 0.98 -2.34 11.45
CA LEU A 279 0.57 -3.73 11.67
C LEU A 279 1.47 -4.45 12.70
N HIS A 280 2.78 -4.21 12.68
CA HIS A 280 3.70 -4.73 13.70
C HIS A 280 3.37 -4.18 15.09
N TRP A 281 3.17 -2.87 15.21
CA TRP A 281 2.75 -2.26 16.46
C TRP A 281 1.43 -2.84 16.99
N LEU A 282 0.44 -3.04 16.11
CA LEU A 282 -0.84 -3.67 16.47
C LEU A 282 -0.64 -5.09 16.99
N ALA A 283 0.23 -5.89 16.34
CA ALA A 283 0.52 -7.25 16.79
C ALA A 283 1.16 -7.25 18.19
N GLU A 284 2.11 -6.34 18.47
CA GLU A 284 2.75 -6.20 19.78
C GLU A 284 1.76 -5.82 20.89
N GLU A 285 0.87 -4.87 20.63
CA GLU A 285 -0.16 -4.46 21.58
C GLU A 285 -1.15 -5.59 21.91
N VAL A 286 -1.63 -6.32 20.89
CA VAL A 286 -2.52 -7.47 21.08
C VAL A 286 -1.80 -8.58 21.86
N MET A 287 -0.52 -8.83 21.57
CA MET A 287 0.28 -9.79 22.34
C MET A 287 0.42 -9.38 23.82
N SER A 288 0.65 -8.09 24.09
CA SER A 288 0.72 -7.55 25.45
C SER A 288 -0.60 -7.74 26.20
N GLU A 289 -1.74 -7.47 25.56
CA GLU A 289 -3.05 -7.71 26.18
C GLU A 289 -3.31 -9.20 26.46
N ILE A 290 -2.97 -10.08 25.52
CA ILE A 290 -3.10 -11.52 25.72
C ILE A 290 -2.26 -11.97 26.93
N ALA A 291 -1.08 -11.38 27.13
CA ALA A 291 -0.26 -11.65 28.31
C ALA A 291 -0.92 -11.18 29.62
N LEU A 292 -1.68 -10.07 29.59
CA LEU A 292 -2.42 -9.55 30.75
C LEU A 292 -3.68 -10.37 31.08
N VAL A 293 -4.40 -10.87 30.06
CA VAL A 293 -5.61 -11.69 30.23
C VAL A 293 -5.28 -13.08 30.82
N GLY A 294 -4.05 -13.56 30.65
CA GLY A 294 -3.56 -14.79 31.27
C GLY A 294 -3.85 -16.05 30.45
N GLU A 295 -4.28 -17.13 31.12
CA GLU A 295 -4.34 -18.47 30.51
C GLU A 295 -5.45 -18.63 29.45
N GLN A 296 -6.55 -17.88 29.54
CA GLN A 296 -7.72 -18.02 28.64
C GLN A 296 -8.08 -16.74 27.87
N PRO A 297 -7.25 -16.32 26.90
CA PRO A 297 -7.61 -15.23 26.00
C PRO A 297 -8.74 -15.65 25.03
N PRO A 298 -9.47 -14.68 24.43
CA PRO A 298 -10.49 -14.99 23.44
C PRO A 298 -9.92 -15.74 22.24
N ILE A 299 -10.52 -16.88 21.88
CA ILE A 299 -10.06 -17.76 20.80
C ILE A 299 -10.00 -17.02 19.45
N ALA A 300 -11.00 -16.20 19.14
CA ALA A 300 -11.03 -15.42 17.90
C ALA A 300 -9.86 -14.42 17.83
N THR A 301 -9.52 -13.76 18.94
CA THR A 301 -8.38 -12.83 18.99
C THR A 301 -7.05 -13.54 18.76
N LEU A 302 -6.88 -14.76 19.28
CA LEU A 302 -5.68 -15.55 18.98
C LEU A 302 -5.59 -15.94 17.50
N HIS A 303 -6.72 -16.31 16.90
CA HIS A 303 -6.81 -16.67 15.48
C HIS A 303 -6.46 -15.46 14.59
N ASP A 304 -7.07 -14.30 14.84
CA ASP A 304 -6.82 -13.08 14.08
C ASP A 304 -5.38 -12.58 14.25
N LEU A 305 -4.83 -12.66 15.47
CA LEU A 305 -3.41 -12.35 15.73
C LEU A 305 -2.49 -13.29 14.95
N ALA A 306 -2.81 -14.59 14.89
CA ALA A 306 -1.99 -15.55 14.17
C ALA A 306 -1.97 -15.27 12.66
N LEU A 307 -3.12 -14.92 12.07
CA LEU A 307 -3.21 -14.47 10.68
C LEU A 307 -2.38 -13.20 10.45
N LEU A 308 -2.48 -12.22 11.35
CA LEU A 308 -1.68 -10.99 11.28
C LEU A 308 -0.18 -11.30 11.33
N LEU A 309 0.27 -12.12 12.28
CA LEU A 309 1.67 -12.51 12.42
C LEU A 309 2.18 -13.27 11.18
N GLU A 310 1.36 -14.12 10.56
CA GLU A 310 1.71 -14.76 9.29
C GLU A 310 1.90 -13.71 8.18
N THR A 311 0.98 -12.75 8.06
CA THR A 311 1.11 -11.68 7.04
C THR A 311 2.35 -10.82 7.23
N LEU A 312 2.77 -10.60 8.48
CA LEU A 312 4.00 -9.89 8.84
C LEU A 312 5.27 -10.75 8.67
N GLY A 313 5.13 -12.03 8.31
CA GLY A 313 6.27 -12.96 8.16
C GLY A 313 6.80 -13.55 9.46
N SER A 314 6.17 -13.25 10.61
CA SER A 314 6.51 -13.80 11.93
C SER A 314 5.92 -15.22 12.12
N VAL A 315 6.29 -16.13 11.23
CA VAL A 315 5.72 -17.49 11.09
C VAL A 315 5.75 -18.29 12.39
N GLU A 316 6.85 -18.24 13.14
CA GLU A 316 6.98 -19.00 14.38
C GLU A 316 5.99 -18.52 15.45
N GLN A 317 5.86 -17.20 15.60
CA GLN A 317 4.89 -16.61 16.53
C GLN A 317 3.45 -16.89 16.08
N ALA A 318 3.17 -16.80 14.78
CA ALA A 318 1.89 -17.16 14.21
C ALA A 318 1.52 -18.61 14.55
N ASN A 319 2.45 -19.55 14.37
CA ASN A 319 2.24 -20.97 14.70
C ASN A 319 1.91 -21.17 16.19
N ILE A 320 2.62 -20.48 17.09
CA ILE A 320 2.34 -20.54 18.54
C ILE A 320 0.91 -20.09 18.83
N GLN A 321 0.47 -18.96 18.26
CA GLN A 321 -0.88 -18.44 18.51
C GLN A 321 -1.96 -19.33 17.87
N PHE A 322 -1.74 -19.85 16.67
CA PHE A 322 -2.67 -20.79 16.02
C PHE A 322 -2.84 -22.08 16.81
N VAL A 323 -1.75 -22.71 17.26
CA VAL A 323 -1.81 -23.94 18.06
C VAL A 323 -2.56 -23.67 19.36
N ARG A 324 -2.25 -22.56 20.04
CA ARG A 324 -2.96 -22.15 21.25
C ARG A 324 -4.46 -21.90 21.00
N ALA A 325 -4.81 -21.25 19.88
CA ALA A 325 -6.20 -21.02 19.49
C ALA A 325 -6.91 -22.35 19.20
N LEU A 326 -6.25 -23.28 18.52
CA LEU A 326 -6.80 -24.58 18.16
C LEU A 326 -7.09 -25.41 19.39
N ASP A 327 -6.13 -25.54 20.31
CA ASP A 327 -6.27 -26.30 21.55
C ASP A 327 -7.43 -25.76 22.41
N LEU A 328 -7.45 -24.44 22.65
CA LEU A 328 -8.55 -23.80 23.38
C LEU A 328 -9.90 -23.98 22.69
N SER A 329 -9.94 -23.89 21.36
CA SER A 329 -11.18 -24.07 20.59
C SER A 329 -11.70 -25.51 20.65
N ARG A 330 -10.81 -26.51 20.59
CA ARG A 330 -11.18 -27.93 20.70
C ARG A 330 -11.76 -28.23 22.08
N ASP A 331 -11.18 -27.68 23.13
CA ASP A 331 -11.61 -27.89 24.51
C ASP A 331 -12.94 -27.16 24.83
N GLN A 332 -13.09 -25.91 24.40
CA GLN A 332 -14.24 -25.06 24.80
C GLN A 332 -15.43 -25.12 23.84
N LEU A 333 -15.17 -25.20 22.53
CA LEU A 333 -16.19 -25.14 21.48
C LEU A 333 -16.47 -26.51 20.86
N GLY A 334 -15.48 -27.41 20.90
CA GLY A 334 -15.55 -28.75 20.34
C GLY A 334 -15.04 -28.85 18.91
N MET A 335 -14.69 -30.07 18.50
CA MET A 335 -14.04 -30.37 17.20
C MET A 335 -14.83 -29.92 15.97
N CYS A 336 -16.16 -29.89 16.05
CA CYS A 336 -17.03 -29.53 14.94
C CYS A 336 -17.55 -28.09 15.02
N HIS A 337 -16.97 -27.23 15.85
CA HIS A 337 -17.36 -25.81 15.85
C HIS A 337 -16.79 -25.09 14.62
N SER A 338 -17.56 -24.17 14.02
CA SER A 338 -17.14 -23.46 12.81
C SER A 338 -15.79 -22.76 12.96
N LEU A 339 -15.56 -22.08 14.09
CA LEU A 339 -14.29 -21.44 14.42
C LEU A 339 -13.12 -22.43 14.58
N THR A 340 -13.36 -23.59 15.19
CA THR A 340 -12.33 -24.65 15.32
C THR A 340 -11.91 -25.18 13.95
N LEU A 341 -12.87 -25.35 13.04
CA LEU A 341 -12.60 -25.77 11.67
C LEU A 341 -11.96 -24.66 10.82
N ALA A 342 -12.18 -23.38 11.15
CA ALA A 342 -11.48 -22.24 10.55
C ALA A 342 -10.02 -22.23 10.98
N ILE A 343 -9.76 -22.25 12.29
CA ILE A 343 -8.41 -22.30 12.86
C ILE A 343 -7.63 -23.50 12.35
N SER A 344 -8.25 -24.69 12.31
CA SER A 344 -7.60 -25.90 11.79
C SER A 344 -7.21 -25.78 10.31
N HIS A 345 -8.06 -25.16 9.49
CA HIS A 345 -7.77 -24.90 8.08
C HIS A 345 -6.61 -23.93 7.91
N ASP A 346 -6.66 -22.78 8.60
CA ASP A 346 -5.68 -21.71 8.44
C ASP A 346 -4.30 -22.13 8.98
N LEU A 347 -4.27 -22.79 10.15
CA LEU A 347 -3.04 -23.36 10.72
C LEU A 347 -2.38 -24.34 9.75
N ALA A 348 -3.17 -25.23 9.14
CA ALA A 348 -2.65 -26.21 8.18
C ALA A 348 -2.09 -25.54 6.92
N CYS A 349 -2.80 -24.55 6.38
CA CYS A 349 -2.33 -23.76 5.24
C CYS A 349 -1.00 -23.07 5.54
N MET A 350 -0.88 -22.43 6.70
CA MET A 350 0.34 -21.76 7.15
C MET A 350 1.48 -22.76 7.35
N GLN A 351 1.24 -23.88 8.05
CA GLN A 351 2.22 -24.94 8.30
C GLN A 351 2.75 -25.56 7.00
N ALA A 352 1.88 -25.86 6.04
CA ALA A 352 2.28 -26.40 4.76
C ALA A 352 3.09 -25.39 3.93
N LYS A 353 2.70 -24.11 3.95
CA LYS A 353 3.30 -23.05 3.15
C LYS A 353 4.66 -22.59 3.69
N HIS A 354 4.79 -22.46 5.01
CA HIS A 354 5.94 -21.81 5.63
C HIS A 354 6.85 -22.76 6.44
N LEU A 355 6.27 -23.79 7.08
CA LEU A 355 7.00 -24.72 7.94
C LEU A 355 7.29 -26.07 7.27
N PHE A 356 6.72 -26.31 6.07
CA PHE A 356 6.83 -27.56 5.32
C PHE A 356 6.37 -28.80 6.12
N MET A 357 5.48 -28.60 7.09
CA MET A 357 4.86 -29.65 7.92
C MET A 357 3.66 -30.23 7.19
N PHE A 358 3.93 -31.00 6.13
CA PHE A 358 2.87 -31.47 5.23
C PHE A 358 1.96 -32.54 5.85
N ASP A 359 2.50 -33.41 6.70
CA ASP A 359 1.74 -34.52 7.28
C ASP A 359 0.73 -34.01 8.33
N GLU A 360 1.16 -33.11 9.21
CA GLU A 360 0.28 -32.46 10.19
C GLU A 360 -0.79 -31.59 9.50
N ALA A 361 -0.39 -30.83 8.48
CA ALA A 361 -1.32 -30.00 7.71
C ALA A 361 -2.35 -30.85 6.94
N GLU A 362 -1.96 -32.00 6.37
CA GLU A 362 -2.91 -32.93 5.73
C GLU A 362 -3.93 -33.46 6.73
N GLN A 363 -3.49 -33.85 7.92
CA GLN A 363 -4.38 -34.32 8.98
C GLN A 363 -5.39 -33.23 9.38
N LEU A 364 -4.91 -32.01 9.67
CA LEU A 364 -5.76 -30.89 10.06
C LEU A 364 -6.76 -30.49 8.97
N LEU A 365 -6.36 -30.52 7.69
CA LEU A 365 -7.27 -30.25 6.57
C LEU A 365 -8.31 -31.36 6.37
N CYS A 366 -7.94 -32.62 6.58
CA CYS A 366 -8.89 -33.73 6.52
C CYS A 366 -9.92 -33.65 7.65
N GLU A 367 -9.48 -33.39 8.89
CA GLU A 367 -10.38 -33.15 10.03
C GLU A 367 -11.31 -31.96 9.77
N ALA A 368 -10.76 -30.84 9.27
CA ALA A 368 -11.53 -29.66 8.93
C ALA A 368 -12.56 -29.93 7.83
N LEU A 369 -12.17 -30.67 6.78
CA LEU A 369 -13.04 -31.03 5.66
C LEU A 369 -14.20 -31.91 6.12
N ASP A 370 -13.91 -32.96 6.89
CA ASP A 370 -14.93 -33.85 7.44
C ASP A 370 -15.92 -33.10 8.33
N GLY A 371 -15.44 -32.14 9.13
CA GLY A 371 -16.29 -31.28 9.94
C GLY A 371 -17.17 -30.35 9.09
N ARG A 372 -16.57 -29.66 8.11
CA ARG A 372 -17.28 -28.72 7.22
C ARG A 372 -18.32 -29.45 6.34
N GLU A 373 -18.01 -30.64 5.84
CA GLU A 373 -18.97 -31.46 5.09
C GLU A 373 -20.19 -31.87 5.93
N LYS A 374 -20.01 -32.14 7.23
CA LYS A 374 -21.11 -32.51 8.14
C LYS A 374 -22.01 -31.32 8.50
N ILE A 375 -21.44 -30.13 8.65
CA ILE A 375 -22.16 -28.94 9.13
C ILE A 375 -22.78 -28.17 7.98
N PHE A 376 -21.99 -27.91 6.94
CA PHE A 376 -22.35 -27.02 5.84
C PHE A 376 -22.72 -27.79 4.56
N GLY A 377 -22.30 -29.05 4.45
CA GLY A 377 -22.46 -29.85 3.24
C GLY A 377 -21.26 -29.76 2.30
N LYS A 378 -21.30 -30.57 1.24
CA LYS A 378 -20.17 -30.77 0.32
C LYS A 378 -19.95 -29.62 -0.65
N THR A 379 -20.99 -28.85 -0.94
CA THR A 379 -20.98 -27.83 -1.98
C THR A 379 -20.59 -26.46 -1.43
N HIS A 380 -20.82 -26.21 -0.13
CA HIS A 380 -20.63 -24.92 0.52
C HIS A 380 -19.22 -24.34 0.34
N ASP A 381 -19.13 -23.02 0.16
CA ASP A 381 -17.89 -22.28 -0.07
C ASP A 381 -16.75 -22.63 0.88
N LEU A 382 -16.96 -22.54 2.21
CA LEU A 382 -15.95 -22.92 3.20
C LEU A 382 -15.49 -24.38 3.06
N THR A 383 -16.38 -25.30 2.74
CA THR A 383 -16.00 -26.71 2.49
C THR A 383 -15.10 -26.76 1.27
N ASN A 384 -15.46 -26.04 0.21
CA ASN A 384 -14.73 -26.02 -1.04
C ASN A 384 -13.34 -25.37 -0.92
N GLU A 385 -13.20 -24.31 -0.13
CA GLU A 385 -11.91 -23.71 0.23
C GLU A 385 -10.98 -24.76 0.87
N THR A 386 -11.50 -25.61 1.76
CA THR A 386 -10.72 -26.69 2.39
C THR A 386 -10.34 -27.77 1.39
N VAL A 387 -11.24 -28.11 0.44
CA VAL A 387 -10.91 -29.03 -0.66
C VAL A 387 -9.77 -28.49 -1.52
N LEU A 388 -9.80 -27.20 -1.86
CA LEU A 388 -8.74 -26.55 -2.65
C LEU A 388 -7.41 -26.51 -1.89
N ALA A 389 -7.43 -26.18 -0.59
CA ALA A 389 -6.24 -26.20 0.25
C ALA A 389 -5.61 -27.60 0.32
N LEU A 390 -6.42 -28.64 0.55
CA LEU A 390 -5.95 -30.03 0.58
C LEU A 390 -5.40 -30.45 -0.80
N ALA A 391 -6.05 -30.07 -1.89
CA ALA A 391 -5.56 -30.34 -3.24
C ALA A 391 -4.18 -29.73 -3.50
N ARG A 392 -3.97 -28.48 -3.07
CA ARG A 392 -2.66 -27.80 -3.17
C ARG A 392 -1.59 -28.45 -2.30
N LEU A 393 -1.94 -28.91 -1.10
CA LEU A 393 -1.02 -29.65 -0.23
C LEU A 393 -0.58 -30.96 -0.90
N LEU A 394 -1.53 -31.72 -1.45
CA LEU A 394 -1.23 -32.97 -2.16
C LEU A 394 -0.40 -32.72 -3.42
N GLN A 395 -0.65 -31.62 -4.13
CA GLN A 395 0.18 -31.18 -5.25
C GLN A 395 1.63 -30.90 -4.81
N ALA A 396 1.83 -30.18 -3.70
CA ALA A 396 3.16 -29.92 -3.15
C ALA A 396 3.90 -31.20 -2.73
N GLN A 397 3.18 -32.22 -2.26
CA GLN A 397 3.71 -33.56 -2.00
C GLN A 397 3.89 -34.43 -3.26
N SER A 398 3.74 -33.88 -4.47
CA SER A 398 3.79 -34.61 -5.75
C SER A 398 2.74 -35.72 -5.92
N ARG A 399 1.64 -35.69 -5.14
CA ARG A 399 0.49 -36.62 -5.25
C ARG A 399 -0.55 -36.08 -6.25
N THR A 400 -0.10 -35.82 -7.47
CA THR A 400 -0.85 -35.10 -8.53
C THR A 400 -2.20 -35.73 -8.89
N GLU A 401 -2.28 -37.06 -8.95
CA GLU A 401 -3.55 -37.77 -9.24
C GLU A 401 -4.62 -37.58 -8.16
N GLN A 402 -4.22 -37.44 -6.89
CA GLN A 402 -5.16 -37.18 -5.81
C GLN A 402 -5.56 -35.71 -5.78
N ALA A 403 -4.59 -34.81 -6.01
CA ALA A 403 -4.83 -33.38 -6.14
C ALA A 403 -5.82 -33.08 -7.28
N GLU A 404 -5.67 -33.71 -8.45
CA GLU A 404 -6.56 -33.50 -9.59
C GLU A 404 -8.01 -33.87 -9.27
N LYS A 405 -8.23 -35.01 -8.60
CA LYS A 405 -9.58 -35.42 -8.17
C LYS A 405 -10.23 -34.37 -7.28
N LEU A 406 -9.47 -33.81 -6.34
CA LEU A 406 -9.96 -32.77 -5.45
C LEU A 406 -10.20 -31.43 -6.17
N PHE A 407 -9.30 -31.01 -7.08
CA PHE A 407 -9.54 -29.80 -7.87
C PHE A 407 -10.74 -29.92 -8.81
N ARG A 408 -10.90 -31.06 -9.49
CA ARG A 408 -12.08 -31.30 -10.34
C ARG A 408 -13.36 -31.30 -9.52
N ARG A 409 -13.36 -31.96 -8.35
CA ARG A 409 -14.46 -31.89 -7.39
C ARG A 409 -14.76 -30.44 -6.99
N ALA A 410 -13.73 -29.65 -6.69
CA ALA A 410 -13.92 -28.27 -6.24
C ALA A 410 -14.53 -27.37 -7.31
N VAL A 411 -14.10 -27.54 -8.56
CA VAL A 411 -14.70 -26.86 -9.73
C VAL A 411 -16.16 -27.29 -9.89
N GLU A 412 -16.47 -28.59 -9.78
CA GLU A 412 -17.84 -29.10 -9.90
C GLU A 412 -18.76 -28.54 -8.79
N CYS A 413 -18.31 -28.52 -7.53
CA CYS A 413 -19.07 -27.94 -6.43
C CYS A 413 -19.35 -26.45 -6.66
N CYS A 414 -18.34 -25.66 -7.02
CA CYS A 414 -18.49 -24.24 -7.36
C CYS A 414 -19.46 -24.01 -8.53
N LEU A 415 -19.40 -24.88 -9.56
CA LEU A 415 -20.30 -24.80 -10.72
C LEU A 415 -21.75 -25.03 -10.34
N ILE A 416 -22.02 -25.96 -9.43
CA ILE A 416 -23.37 -26.28 -8.96
C ILE A 416 -23.95 -25.12 -8.13
N GLU A 417 -23.17 -24.54 -7.22
CA GLU A 417 -23.67 -23.48 -6.33
C GLU A 417 -23.82 -22.14 -7.03
N HIS A 418 -22.81 -21.73 -7.80
CA HIS A 418 -22.71 -20.35 -8.27
C HIS A 418 -22.67 -20.20 -9.80
N GLY A 419 -22.50 -21.30 -10.53
CA GLY A 419 -22.26 -21.26 -11.97
C GLY A 419 -20.82 -20.90 -12.33
N PHE A 420 -20.51 -20.90 -13.63
CA PHE A 420 -19.14 -20.68 -14.13
C PHE A 420 -18.66 -19.24 -13.96
N GLU A 421 -19.58 -18.27 -14.01
CA GLU A 421 -19.29 -16.83 -13.95
C GLU A 421 -18.88 -16.36 -12.54
N HIS A 422 -19.07 -17.17 -11.50
CA HIS A 422 -18.70 -16.75 -10.15
C HIS A 422 -17.18 -16.79 -9.91
N ARG A 423 -16.66 -15.78 -9.19
CA ARG A 423 -15.22 -15.65 -8.85
C ARG A 423 -14.63 -16.93 -8.25
N ALA A 424 -15.34 -17.58 -7.33
CA ALA A 424 -14.85 -18.81 -6.69
C ALA A 424 -14.66 -19.97 -7.69
N THR A 425 -15.56 -20.09 -8.67
CA THR A 425 -15.44 -21.08 -9.76
C THR A 425 -14.24 -20.79 -10.64
N LEU A 426 -14.01 -19.51 -10.96
CA LEU A 426 -12.87 -19.07 -11.76
C LEU A 426 -11.54 -19.34 -11.05
N VAL A 427 -11.46 -19.08 -9.75
CA VAL A 427 -10.27 -19.41 -8.92
C VAL A 427 -10.01 -20.91 -8.93
N ALA A 428 -11.01 -21.74 -8.66
CA ALA A 428 -10.88 -23.20 -8.67
C ALA A 428 -10.44 -23.72 -10.05
N ALA A 429 -11.01 -23.17 -11.12
CA ALA A 429 -10.67 -23.54 -12.49
C ALA A 429 -9.23 -23.16 -12.86
N ASN A 430 -8.75 -21.99 -12.42
CA ASN A 430 -7.34 -21.61 -12.60
C ASN A 430 -6.39 -22.58 -11.87
N LEU A 431 -6.71 -22.98 -10.63
CA LEU A 431 -5.88 -23.93 -9.89
C LEU A 431 -5.83 -25.31 -10.57
N LEU A 432 -6.96 -25.80 -11.09
CA LEU A 432 -6.99 -27.02 -11.89
C LEU A 432 -6.14 -26.87 -13.16
N ALA A 433 -6.21 -25.73 -13.86
CA ALA A 433 -5.42 -25.50 -15.07
C ALA A 433 -3.91 -25.53 -14.80
N LEU A 434 -3.46 -24.96 -13.68
CA LEU A 434 -2.05 -25.01 -13.26
C LEU A 434 -1.59 -26.46 -12.98
N LEU A 435 -2.42 -27.27 -12.32
CA LEU A 435 -2.08 -28.68 -12.12
C LEU A 435 -2.02 -29.45 -13.45
N LEU A 436 -2.97 -29.21 -14.36
CA LEU A 436 -2.97 -29.83 -15.69
C LEU A 436 -1.73 -29.44 -16.50
N GLN A 437 -1.28 -28.19 -16.38
CA GLN A 437 -0.03 -27.72 -16.97
C GLN A 437 1.18 -28.52 -16.44
N GLU A 438 1.29 -28.69 -15.12
CA GLU A 438 2.36 -29.49 -14.49
C GLU A 438 2.34 -30.96 -14.94
N LYS A 439 1.15 -31.54 -15.17
CA LYS A 439 0.99 -32.89 -15.73
C LYS A 439 1.35 -32.99 -17.21
N GLY A 440 1.48 -31.86 -17.91
CA GLY A 440 1.71 -31.79 -19.36
C GLY A 440 0.44 -31.83 -20.21
N ASP A 441 -0.75 -31.77 -19.60
CA ASP A 441 -2.06 -31.70 -20.27
C ASP A 441 -2.35 -30.26 -20.75
N LEU A 442 -1.41 -29.69 -21.51
CA LEU A 442 -1.37 -28.26 -21.88
C LEU A 442 -2.63 -27.79 -22.63
N PHE A 443 -3.24 -28.68 -23.42
CA PHE A 443 -4.45 -28.36 -24.18
C PHE A 443 -5.66 -28.12 -23.26
N GLU A 444 -5.92 -29.02 -22.30
CA GLU A 444 -7.04 -28.86 -21.37
C GLU A 444 -6.81 -27.65 -20.47
N ALA A 445 -5.58 -27.47 -19.96
CA ALA A 445 -5.19 -26.30 -19.20
C ALA A 445 -5.48 -24.99 -19.97
N GLN A 446 -5.16 -24.96 -21.27
CA GLN A 446 -5.30 -23.74 -22.09
C GLN A 446 -6.78 -23.41 -22.31
N VAL A 447 -7.60 -24.41 -22.61
CA VAL A 447 -9.05 -24.22 -22.77
C VAL A 447 -9.65 -23.69 -21.48
N LEU A 448 -9.32 -24.30 -20.34
CA LEU A 448 -9.86 -23.92 -19.05
C LEU A 448 -9.44 -22.50 -18.67
N LEU A 449 -8.14 -22.20 -18.74
CA LEU A 449 -7.60 -20.90 -18.33
C LEU A 449 -8.01 -19.75 -19.26
N THR A 450 -8.14 -20.00 -20.57
CA THR A 450 -8.68 -19.02 -21.53
C THR A 450 -10.12 -18.68 -21.19
N ARG A 451 -10.95 -19.69 -20.90
CA ARG A 451 -12.34 -19.48 -20.50
C ARG A 451 -12.43 -18.73 -19.17
N THR A 452 -11.62 -19.12 -18.19
CA THR A 452 -11.51 -18.45 -16.89
C THR A 452 -11.15 -16.97 -17.03
N LEU A 453 -10.13 -16.66 -17.85
CA LEU A 453 -9.69 -15.29 -18.08
C LEU A 453 -10.77 -14.44 -18.76
N ASN A 454 -11.45 -14.98 -19.78
CA ASN A 454 -12.50 -14.23 -20.49
C ASN A 454 -13.66 -13.88 -19.57
N SER A 455 -14.21 -14.86 -18.84
CA SER A 455 -15.27 -14.60 -17.86
C SER A 455 -14.79 -13.68 -16.73
N GLY A 456 -13.55 -13.84 -16.27
CA GLY A 456 -12.93 -12.97 -15.29
C GLY A 456 -12.88 -11.50 -15.72
N VAL A 457 -12.48 -11.23 -16.96
CA VAL A 457 -12.44 -9.88 -17.54
C VAL A 457 -13.83 -9.25 -17.60
N GLU A 458 -14.86 -10.03 -17.96
CA GLU A 458 -16.24 -9.54 -18.05
C GLU A 458 -16.82 -9.16 -16.67
N ILE A 459 -16.44 -9.90 -15.62
CA ILE A 459 -17.11 -9.83 -14.32
C ILE A 459 -16.37 -8.95 -13.33
N LEU A 460 -15.04 -9.08 -13.28
CA LEU A 460 -14.18 -8.34 -12.34
C LEU A 460 -13.52 -7.13 -13.01
N GLY A 461 -13.51 -7.09 -14.34
CA GLY A 461 -12.82 -6.08 -15.12
C GLY A 461 -11.35 -6.43 -15.42
N PRO A 462 -10.75 -5.82 -16.46
CA PRO A 462 -9.44 -6.21 -16.97
C PRO A 462 -8.25 -5.92 -16.03
N LYS A 463 -8.46 -5.05 -15.04
CA LYS A 463 -7.46 -4.54 -14.07
C LYS A 463 -7.57 -5.20 -12.69
N HIS A 464 -8.52 -6.11 -12.48
CA HIS A 464 -8.63 -6.82 -11.21
C HIS A 464 -7.43 -7.75 -10.97
N ILE A 465 -6.95 -7.84 -9.72
CA ILE A 465 -5.76 -8.62 -9.35
C ILE A 465 -5.81 -10.08 -9.87
N ASP A 466 -6.93 -10.76 -9.67
CA ASP A 466 -7.11 -12.14 -10.16
C ASP A 466 -7.00 -12.25 -11.68
N VAL A 467 -7.54 -11.27 -12.42
CA VAL A 467 -7.50 -11.25 -13.88
C VAL A 467 -6.06 -11.05 -14.38
N LEU A 468 -5.26 -10.24 -13.68
CA LEU A 468 -3.84 -10.07 -13.96
C LEU A 468 -3.07 -11.38 -13.73
N VAL A 469 -3.36 -12.08 -12.62
CA VAL A 469 -2.77 -13.39 -12.30
C VAL A 469 -3.14 -14.44 -13.35
N TRP A 470 -4.42 -14.57 -13.71
CA TRP A 470 -4.86 -15.53 -14.72
C TRP A 470 -4.27 -15.24 -16.10
N ARG A 471 -4.09 -13.95 -16.45
CA ARG A 471 -3.45 -13.54 -17.70
C ARG A 471 -1.96 -13.90 -17.72
N ASN A 472 -1.26 -13.69 -16.60
CA ASN A 472 0.13 -14.12 -16.45
C ASN A 472 0.24 -15.65 -16.60
N ASN A 473 -0.61 -16.41 -15.91
CA ASN A 473 -0.63 -17.88 -15.98
C ASN A 473 -0.90 -18.36 -17.42
N LEU A 474 -1.80 -17.71 -18.15
CA LEU A 474 -2.08 -18.05 -19.55
C LEU A 474 -0.85 -17.81 -20.43
N ALA A 475 -0.11 -16.73 -20.18
CA ALA A 475 1.11 -16.44 -20.92
C ALA A 475 2.21 -17.47 -20.63
N VAL A 476 2.38 -17.90 -19.37
CA VAL A 476 3.30 -18.99 -19.00
C VAL A 476 2.88 -20.30 -19.69
N LEU A 477 1.59 -20.62 -19.70
CA LEU A 477 1.10 -21.83 -20.37
C LEU A 477 1.33 -21.82 -21.89
N LEU A 478 1.17 -20.66 -22.54
CA LEU A 478 1.50 -20.47 -23.95
C LEU A 478 3.00 -20.64 -24.19
N GLN A 479 3.84 -20.17 -23.26
CA GLN A 479 5.28 -20.33 -23.31
C GLN A 479 5.68 -21.82 -23.22
N ASP A 480 5.10 -22.56 -22.29
CA ASP A 480 5.33 -24.01 -22.16
C ASP A 480 4.87 -24.78 -23.41
N SER A 481 3.78 -24.32 -24.04
CA SER A 481 3.28 -24.82 -25.33
C SER A 481 4.13 -24.40 -26.55
N GLN A 482 5.27 -23.72 -26.33
CA GLN A 482 6.16 -23.18 -27.37
C GLN A 482 5.55 -22.11 -28.29
N ASP A 483 4.40 -21.54 -27.93
CA ASP A 483 3.78 -20.40 -28.62
C ASP A 483 4.33 -19.07 -28.08
N LEU A 484 5.65 -18.91 -28.17
CA LEU A 484 6.40 -17.82 -27.54
C LEU A 484 5.95 -16.42 -28.01
N LYS A 485 5.49 -16.30 -29.27
CA LYS A 485 4.99 -15.03 -29.82
C LYS A 485 3.69 -14.60 -29.16
N ARG A 486 2.74 -15.52 -28.97
CA ARG A 486 1.49 -15.21 -28.26
C ARG A 486 1.75 -15.00 -26.78
N ALA A 487 2.64 -15.81 -26.16
CA ALA A 487 3.05 -15.61 -24.78
C ALA A 487 3.59 -14.19 -24.55
N GLU A 488 4.54 -13.72 -25.37
CA GLU A 488 5.07 -12.34 -25.26
C GLU A 488 3.98 -11.28 -25.36
N SER A 489 3.05 -11.41 -26.32
CA SER A 489 1.94 -10.47 -26.48
C SER A 489 1.07 -10.39 -25.22
N VAL A 490 0.74 -11.56 -24.63
CA VAL A 490 -0.09 -11.64 -23.42
C VAL A 490 0.67 -11.11 -22.20
N PHE A 491 1.96 -11.44 -22.04
CA PHE A 491 2.81 -10.89 -20.97
C PHE A 491 2.92 -9.38 -21.03
N ARG A 492 3.15 -8.79 -22.21
CA ARG A 492 3.23 -7.32 -22.37
C ARG A 492 1.92 -6.65 -21.96
N LYS A 493 0.78 -7.22 -22.36
CA LYS A 493 -0.52 -6.71 -21.93
C LYS A 493 -0.71 -6.83 -20.41
N ALA A 494 -0.36 -7.98 -19.83
CA ALA A 494 -0.43 -8.18 -18.38
C ALA A 494 0.45 -7.16 -17.64
N LEU A 495 1.66 -6.88 -18.14
CA LEU A 495 2.57 -5.92 -17.56
C LEU A 495 1.99 -4.50 -17.58
N THR A 496 1.51 -4.04 -18.74
CA THR A 496 0.89 -2.70 -18.85
C THR A 496 -0.33 -2.56 -17.93
N ASP A 497 -1.20 -3.56 -17.88
CA ASP A 497 -2.38 -3.50 -17.01
C ASP A 497 -1.99 -3.54 -15.52
N SER A 498 -0.96 -4.32 -15.15
CA SER A 498 -0.44 -4.44 -13.78
C SER A 498 0.25 -3.17 -13.32
N GLU A 499 1.10 -2.56 -14.15
CA GLU A 499 1.76 -1.28 -13.85
C GLU A 499 0.74 -0.16 -13.61
N GLN A 500 -0.34 -0.12 -14.40
CA GLN A 500 -1.39 0.90 -14.24
C GLN A 500 -2.27 0.70 -13.01
N SER A 501 -2.39 -0.53 -12.48
CA SER A 501 -3.33 -0.85 -11.41
C SER A 501 -2.66 -1.05 -10.06
N LEU A 502 -1.48 -1.69 -10.05
CA LEU A 502 -0.74 -2.06 -8.85
C LEU A 502 0.56 -1.26 -8.70
N GLY A 503 1.03 -0.62 -9.77
CA GLY A 503 2.32 0.06 -9.81
C GLY A 503 3.46 -0.81 -10.36
N PRO A 504 4.59 -0.19 -10.71
CA PRO A 504 5.72 -0.86 -11.38
C PRO A 504 6.48 -1.84 -10.48
N ASP A 505 6.45 -1.60 -9.16
CA ASP A 505 7.21 -2.37 -8.17
C ASP A 505 6.36 -3.41 -7.44
N HIS A 506 5.03 -3.40 -7.59
CA HIS A 506 4.21 -4.40 -6.91
C HIS A 506 4.62 -5.84 -7.29
N GLN A 507 4.59 -6.76 -6.33
CA GLN A 507 5.12 -8.12 -6.48
C GLN A 507 4.54 -8.87 -7.69
N GLN A 508 3.24 -8.71 -7.97
CA GLN A 508 2.63 -9.30 -9.16
C GLN A 508 3.15 -8.68 -10.47
N THR A 509 3.44 -7.38 -10.48
CA THR A 509 4.06 -6.70 -11.62
C THR A 509 5.48 -7.25 -11.85
N LEU A 510 6.27 -7.37 -10.79
CA LEU A 510 7.63 -7.93 -10.86
C LEU A 510 7.62 -9.39 -11.36
N ASN A 511 6.69 -10.22 -10.87
CA ASN A 511 6.52 -11.59 -11.39
C ASN A 511 6.22 -11.63 -12.90
N ILE A 512 5.41 -10.70 -13.41
CA ILE A 512 5.15 -10.59 -14.85
C ILE A 512 6.41 -10.15 -15.61
N VAL A 513 7.17 -9.18 -15.08
CA VAL A 513 8.45 -8.73 -15.65
C VAL A 513 9.42 -9.91 -15.79
N TYR A 514 9.57 -10.69 -14.72
CA TYR A 514 10.39 -11.90 -14.70
C TYR A 514 9.97 -12.90 -15.78
N ASN A 515 8.69 -13.25 -15.85
CA ASN A 515 8.19 -14.24 -16.81
C ASN A 515 8.30 -13.75 -18.26
N LEU A 516 8.07 -12.46 -18.50
CA LEU A 516 8.32 -11.85 -19.81
C LEU A 516 9.81 -11.92 -20.18
N GLY A 517 10.71 -11.65 -19.24
CA GLY A 517 12.16 -11.82 -19.42
C GLY A 517 12.53 -13.25 -19.84
N GLN A 518 11.99 -14.25 -19.16
CA GLN A 518 12.16 -15.67 -19.51
C GLN A 518 11.64 -15.99 -20.92
N CYS A 519 10.47 -15.48 -21.28
CA CYS A 519 9.89 -15.67 -22.61
C CYS A 519 10.79 -15.05 -23.71
N LEU A 520 11.30 -13.84 -23.50
CA LEU A 520 12.21 -13.17 -24.44
C LEU A 520 13.55 -13.90 -24.54
N TRP A 521 14.06 -14.45 -23.43
CA TRP A 521 15.27 -15.27 -23.42
C TRP A 521 15.11 -16.54 -24.25
N GLN A 522 13.98 -17.25 -24.11
CA GLN A 522 13.66 -18.42 -24.94
C GLN A 522 13.55 -18.06 -26.43
N GLN A 523 13.04 -16.87 -26.75
CA GLN A 523 13.03 -16.32 -28.12
C GLN A 523 14.40 -15.84 -28.62
N LYS A 524 15.48 -15.96 -27.83
CA LYS A 524 16.84 -15.46 -28.13
C LYS A 524 16.94 -13.93 -28.24
N LYS A 525 15.98 -13.18 -27.69
CA LYS A 525 16.01 -11.71 -27.56
C LYS A 525 16.78 -11.29 -26.31
N LEU A 526 18.06 -11.68 -26.23
CA LEU A 526 18.86 -11.64 -24.99
C LEU A 526 18.95 -10.25 -24.36
N ARG A 527 19.21 -9.20 -25.14
CA ARG A 527 19.30 -7.82 -24.61
C ARG A 527 18.00 -7.35 -23.94
N ALA A 528 16.85 -7.71 -24.53
CA ALA A 528 15.56 -7.33 -23.98
C ALA A 528 15.23 -8.13 -22.71
N ALA A 529 15.61 -9.40 -22.66
CA ALA A 529 15.49 -10.22 -21.46
C ALA A 529 16.36 -9.69 -20.32
N GLU A 530 17.63 -9.36 -20.60
CA GLU A 530 18.57 -8.80 -19.62
C GLU A 530 18.04 -7.50 -18.99
N MET A 531 17.47 -6.59 -19.79
CA MET A 531 16.85 -5.36 -19.26
C MET A 531 15.71 -5.65 -18.29
N LEU A 532 14.86 -6.64 -18.58
CA LEU A 532 13.75 -7.01 -17.69
C LEU A 532 14.24 -7.71 -16.43
N PHE A 533 15.23 -8.60 -16.51
CA PHE A 533 15.81 -9.23 -15.32
C PHE A 533 16.52 -8.22 -14.41
N ARG A 534 17.23 -7.23 -14.97
CA ARG A 534 17.79 -6.14 -14.16
C ARG A 534 16.72 -5.30 -13.47
N ARG A 535 15.63 -5.01 -14.18
CA ARG A 535 14.49 -4.28 -13.62
C ARG A 535 13.85 -5.06 -12.46
N GLU A 536 13.59 -6.34 -12.66
CA GLU A 536 12.96 -7.16 -11.62
C GLU A 536 13.89 -7.37 -10.43
N LEU A 537 15.20 -7.59 -10.65
CA LEU A 537 16.19 -7.61 -9.57
C LEU A 537 16.18 -6.31 -8.77
N ALA A 538 16.21 -5.16 -9.43
CA ALA A 538 16.17 -3.87 -8.74
C ALA A 538 14.89 -3.69 -7.91
N GLY A 539 13.73 -4.08 -8.46
CA GLY A 539 12.46 -4.06 -7.73
C GLY A 539 12.44 -5.01 -6.52
N CYS A 540 12.90 -6.26 -6.68
CA CYS A 540 12.97 -7.22 -5.59
C CYS A 540 13.98 -6.81 -4.50
N GLN A 541 15.15 -6.28 -4.88
CA GLN A 541 16.12 -5.71 -3.94
C GLN A 541 15.52 -4.55 -3.16
N ALA A 542 14.79 -3.68 -3.85
CA ALA A 542 14.09 -2.58 -3.23
C ALA A 542 13.04 -3.08 -2.23
N ILE A 543 12.23 -4.10 -2.54
CA ILE A 543 11.10 -4.46 -1.66
C ILE A 543 11.53 -5.39 -0.54
N TYR A 544 12.28 -6.43 -0.88
CA TYR A 544 12.58 -7.53 0.03
C TYR A 544 14.01 -7.54 0.56
N GLY A 545 14.85 -6.64 0.06
CA GLY A 545 16.28 -6.64 0.36
C GLY A 545 17.08 -7.66 -0.47
N PRO A 546 18.41 -7.65 -0.33
CA PRO A 546 19.33 -8.43 -1.16
C PRO A 546 19.24 -9.95 -0.91
N ASP A 547 18.90 -10.36 0.32
CA ASP A 547 18.98 -11.77 0.75
C ASP A 547 17.66 -12.55 0.53
N HIS A 548 16.60 -11.89 0.07
CA HIS A 548 15.32 -12.56 -0.15
C HIS A 548 15.39 -13.57 -1.30
N HIS A 549 14.66 -14.69 -1.16
CA HIS A 549 14.65 -15.78 -2.14
C HIS A 549 14.39 -15.28 -3.57
N ASP A 550 13.40 -14.39 -3.74
CA ASP A 550 13.04 -13.88 -5.06
C ASP A 550 14.16 -13.00 -5.63
N THR A 551 14.76 -12.11 -4.83
CA THR A 551 15.93 -11.31 -5.22
C THR A 551 17.10 -12.18 -5.66
N MET A 552 17.38 -13.25 -4.91
CA MET A 552 18.44 -14.21 -5.21
C MET A 552 18.15 -15.00 -6.50
N ARG A 553 16.88 -15.35 -6.76
CA ARG A 553 16.45 -15.99 -8.01
C ARG A 553 16.68 -15.07 -9.20
N SER A 554 16.31 -13.79 -9.09
CA SER A 554 16.51 -12.77 -10.11
C SER A 554 17.98 -12.60 -10.47
N GLY A 555 18.84 -12.51 -9.44
CA GLY A 555 20.29 -12.37 -9.61
C GLY A 555 20.95 -13.55 -10.32
N ARG A 556 20.42 -14.77 -10.20
CA ARG A 556 20.93 -15.95 -10.91
C ARG A 556 20.67 -15.95 -12.42
N ASN A 557 19.71 -15.14 -12.90
CA ASN A 557 19.34 -15.08 -14.31
C ASN A 557 20.16 -14.07 -15.13
N LEU A 558 20.95 -13.23 -14.46
CA LEU A 558 21.92 -12.30 -15.04
C LEU A 558 23.33 -12.91 -14.97
#